data_AF-A0A957GKF5-F1
#
_entry.id   AF-A0A957GKF5-F1
#
_cell.length_a   1.000
_cell.length_b   1.000
_cell.length_c   1.000
_cell.angle_alpha   90.00
_cell.angle_beta   90.00
_cell.angle_gamma   90.00
#
_symmetry.space_group_name_H-M   'P 1'
#
loop_
_entity.id
_entity.type
_entity.pdbx_description
1 polymer ?
#
loop_
_entity_poly.entity_id
_entity_poly.type
_entity_poly.pdbx_seq_one_letter_code
_entity_poly.pdbx_strand_id
1 'polypeptide(L)'
;MNSQHLQLYWHTLRYLTLTQMWYRGRRMVRRRWWQWRQKPLPHPTSWDLNKISLLYVGLNSLKQLPNWPDLTAEACARAKEIANGRFHFLNQTVDQPHWHDPNLSQLWRYQFHYFHYVQPLLVWAAVDPDHQAHHTFLRLAHAWINDNAQYAGDGWHPYTISLRSVNWLHALVHFHPHLIDTPQASVLLSSLYGQGQMLYTDLERDVRGNHLLENLRALIWLGIAFAGAEPTQWLTTGLDLLQRETHEQILADGGHFERTPGYHLVILKDYLEIALWLRRNGVKVPPWLDAALECMLSYLVKTLFADGNVALFKDTARDQIPNPYDLLTIGAQYFVEPRYK
;
A
#
# COMPACT_ATOMS: atom_id res chain seq x y z
N MET A 1 -18.78 11.48 -30.66
CA MET A 1 -18.69 10.46 -29.59
C MET A 1 -19.46 9.24 -30.06
N ASN A 2 -18.79 8.10 -30.22
CA ASN A 2 -19.38 6.88 -30.82
C ASN A 2 -20.48 6.30 -29.92
N SER A 3 -21.59 5.81 -30.48
CA SER A 3 -22.75 5.29 -29.72
C SER A 3 -22.40 4.15 -28.76
N GLN A 4 -21.41 3.32 -29.12
CA GLN A 4 -20.87 2.26 -28.27
C GLN A 4 -20.18 2.80 -27.01
N HIS A 5 -19.46 3.93 -27.09
CA HIS A 5 -18.85 4.55 -25.92
C HIS A 5 -19.91 5.11 -24.96
N LEU A 6 -20.98 5.71 -25.48
CA LEU A 6 -22.11 6.20 -24.68
C LEU A 6 -22.80 5.06 -23.92
N GLN A 7 -22.96 3.90 -24.54
CA GLN A 7 -23.53 2.71 -23.90
C GLN A 7 -22.63 2.17 -22.77
N LEU A 8 -21.31 2.11 -22.99
CA LEU A 8 -20.33 1.74 -21.94
C LEU A 8 -20.35 2.72 -20.75
N TYR A 9 -20.42 4.02 -21.03
CA TYR A 9 -20.57 5.03 -19.97
C TYR A 9 -21.88 4.87 -19.20
N TRP A 10 -22.99 4.62 -19.88
CA TRP A 10 -24.29 4.38 -19.25
C TRP A 10 -24.27 3.16 -18.32
N HIS A 11 -23.69 2.05 -18.76
CA HIS A 11 -23.56 0.84 -17.95
C HIS A 11 -22.68 1.05 -16.70
N THR A 12 -21.71 1.97 -16.76
CA THR A 12 -20.88 2.34 -15.61
C THR A 12 -21.60 3.33 -14.68
N LEU A 13 -22.25 4.35 -15.24
CA LEU A 13 -22.84 5.46 -14.48
C LEU A 13 -24.11 5.06 -13.74
N ARG A 14 -24.92 4.15 -14.29
CA ARG A 14 -26.23 3.80 -13.68
C ARG A 14 -26.13 3.14 -12.30
N TYR A 15 -24.96 2.60 -11.95
CA TYR A 15 -24.70 1.93 -10.67
C TYR A 15 -23.94 2.82 -9.68
N LEU A 16 -23.56 4.04 -10.08
CA LEU A 16 -22.88 4.97 -9.19
C LEU A 16 -23.89 5.77 -8.39
N THR A 17 -23.61 5.91 -7.10
CA THR A 17 -24.36 6.84 -6.24
C THR A 17 -24.13 8.30 -6.68
N LEU A 18 -25.06 9.19 -6.36
CA LEU A 18 -24.90 10.64 -6.59
C LEU A 18 -23.60 11.18 -5.99
N THR A 19 -23.23 10.66 -4.81
CA THR A 19 -21.98 10.99 -4.13
C THR A 19 -20.75 10.55 -4.94
N GLN A 20 -20.72 9.34 -5.49
CA GLN A 20 -19.62 8.88 -6.34
C GLN A 20 -19.51 9.70 -7.64
N MET A 21 -20.65 10.02 -8.27
CA MET A 21 -20.65 10.88 -9.47
C MET A 21 -20.11 12.28 -9.16
N TRP A 22 -20.49 12.86 -8.02
CA TRP A 22 -19.96 14.15 -7.56
C TRP A 22 -18.45 14.09 -7.34
N TYR A 23 -17.95 13.10 -6.59
CA TYR A 23 -16.50 12.96 -6.34
C TYR A 23 -15.71 12.71 -7.61
N ARG A 24 -16.24 11.90 -8.54
CA ARG A 24 -15.60 11.62 -9.83
C ARG A 24 -15.52 12.88 -10.68
N GLY A 25 -16.63 13.60 -10.83
CA GLY A 25 -16.68 14.86 -11.57
C GLY A 25 -15.75 15.92 -10.96
N ARG A 26 -15.82 16.12 -9.64
CA ARG A 26 -14.95 17.05 -8.90
C ARG A 26 -13.48 16.71 -9.10
N ARG A 27 -13.10 15.43 -9.02
CA ARG A 27 -11.72 14.98 -9.25
C ARG A 27 -11.27 15.26 -10.68
N MET A 28 -12.08 14.92 -11.68
CA MET A 28 -11.75 15.15 -13.08
C MET A 28 -11.53 16.64 -13.37
N VAL A 29 -12.44 17.50 -12.88
CA VAL A 29 -12.31 18.97 -13.00
C VAL A 29 -11.05 19.45 -12.29
N ARG A 30 -10.82 19.01 -11.06
CA ARG A 30 -9.65 19.41 -10.27
C ARG A 30 -8.33 19.00 -10.91
N ARG A 31 -8.21 17.76 -11.40
CA ARG A 31 -7.00 17.28 -12.07
C ARG A 31 -6.73 18.06 -13.36
N ARG A 32 -7.76 18.29 -14.19
CA ARG A 32 -7.63 19.14 -15.39
C ARG A 32 -7.25 20.57 -15.04
N TRP A 33 -7.83 21.13 -13.99
CA TRP A 33 -7.51 22.47 -13.51
C TRP A 33 -6.06 22.57 -13.01
N TRP A 34 -5.59 21.59 -12.25
CA TRP A 34 -4.20 21.53 -11.77
C TRP A 34 -3.20 21.38 -12.92
N GLN A 35 -3.51 20.55 -13.92
CA GLN A 35 -2.70 20.43 -15.13
C GLN A 35 -2.66 21.74 -15.92
N TRP A 36 -3.84 22.35 -16.14
CA TRP A 36 -3.94 23.63 -16.86
C TRP A 36 -3.20 24.76 -16.15
N ARG A 37 -3.29 24.83 -14.82
CA ARG A 37 -2.56 25.81 -13.99
C ARG A 37 -1.11 25.42 -13.70
N GLN A 38 -0.64 24.28 -14.19
CA GLN A 38 0.68 23.73 -13.84
C GLN A 38 0.94 23.80 -12.34
N LYS A 39 -0.04 23.35 -11.53
CA LYS A 39 0.02 23.44 -10.08
C LYS A 39 1.37 22.84 -9.63
N PRO A 40 2.19 23.58 -8.86
CA PRO A 40 3.47 23.06 -8.41
C PRO A 40 3.24 21.85 -7.51
N LEU A 41 4.15 20.88 -7.60
CA LEU A 41 4.18 19.79 -6.64
C LEU A 41 4.43 20.35 -5.25
N PRO A 42 3.90 19.71 -4.20
CA PRO A 42 4.32 20.01 -2.85
C PRO A 42 5.83 19.75 -2.72
N HIS A 43 6.56 20.80 -2.38
CA HIS A 43 7.99 20.77 -2.07
C HIS A 43 8.17 21.19 -0.60
N PRO A 44 7.75 20.34 0.36
CA PRO A 44 7.89 20.66 1.77
C PRO A 44 9.37 20.78 2.12
N THR A 45 9.74 21.97 2.59
CA THR A 45 11.10 22.29 3.07
C THR A 45 11.27 21.98 4.54
N SER A 46 10.17 21.73 5.26
CA SER A 46 10.15 21.36 6.66
C SER A 46 9.20 20.19 6.87
N TRP A 47 9.69 19.16 7.54
CA TRP A 47 8.95 18.02 8.01
C TRP A 47 9.70 17.48 9.22
N ASP A 48 8.97 16.89 10.16
CA ASP A 48 9.56 16.25 11.34
C ASP A 48 9.15 14.79 11.34
N LEU A 49 10.10 13.89 11.60
CA LEU A 49 9.81 12.46 11.74
C LEU A 49 9.55 12.11 13.20
N ASN A 50 8.49 11.34 13.45
CA ASN A 50 8.32 10.69 14.73
C ASN A 50 9.33 9.54 14.87
N LYS A 51 9.69 9.23 16.12
CA LYS A 51 10.38 7.98 16.42
C LYS A 51 9.40 6.82 16.24
N ILE A 52 9.51 6.12 15.11
CA ILE A 52 8.61 5.03 14.75
C ILE A 52 9.19 3.64 15.02
N SER A 53 8.32 2.73 15.44
CA SER A 53 8.60 1.31 15.66
C SER A 53 8.07 0.50 14.48
N LEU A 54 8.96 -0.24 13.81
CA LEU A 54 8.63 -1.10 12.68
C LEU A 54 7.58 -2.14 13.02
N LEU A 55 6.71 -2.48 12.07
CA LEU A 55 5.91 -3.71 12.16
C LEU A 55 6.80 -4.96 12.26
N TYR A 56 7.87 -5.02 11.44
CA TYR A 56 8.71 -6.20 11.26
C TYR A 56 10.04 -6.10 12.02
N VAL A 57 9.99 -5.87 13.34
CA VAL A 57 11.18 -5.95 14.20
C VAL A 57 11.57 -7.42 14.39
N GLY A 58 12.86 -7.75 14.16
CA GLY A 58 13.37 -9.10 14.37
C GLY A 58 13.34 -10.02 13.15
N LEU A 59 13.15 -9.50 11.92
CA LEU A 59 13.34 -10.30 10.69
C LEU A 59 14.69 -11.04 10.68
N ASN A 60 15.75 -10.39 11.17
CA ASN A 60 17.09 -11.00 11.29
C ASN A 60 17.15 -12.18 12.28
N SER A 61 16.18 -12.30 13.19
CA SER A 61 16.04 -13.43 14.12
C SER A 61 15.22 -14.61 13.56
N LEU A 62 14.57 -14.46 12.39
CA LEU A 62 13.73 -15.50 11.78
C LEU A 62 14.49 -16.60 11.02
N LYS A 63 15.84 -16.66 11.12
CA LYS A 63 16.70 -17.64 10.43
C LYS A 63 16.35 -19.13 10.69
N GLN A 64 15.38 -19.42 11.55
CA GLN A 64 15.02 -20.77 12.02
C GLN A 64 13.74 -21.34 11.38
N LEU A 65 13.06 -20.65 10.46
CA LEU A 65 11.89 -21.23 9.79
C LEU A 65 12.32 -22.32 8.78
N PRO A 66 11.64 -23.49 8.73
CA PRO A 66 12.07 -24.64 7.90
C PRO A 66 12.26 -24.34 6.40
N ASN A 67 11.43 -23.45 5.85
CA ASN A 67 11.46 -23.06 4.43
C ASN A 67 12.15 -21.71 4.19
N TRP A 68 12.79 -21.14 5.22
CA TRP A 68 13.46 -19.83 5.12
C TRP A 68 14.55 -19.79 4.04
N PRO A 69 15.39 -20.84 3.84
CA PRO A 69 16.42 -20.80 2.81
C PRO A 69 15.85 -20.65 1.39
N ASP A 70 14.78 -21.38 1.07
CA ASP A 70 14.19 -21.35 -0.28
C ASP A 70 13.48 -20.02 -0.56
N LEU A 71 12.67 -19.55 0.41
CA LEU A 71 11.97 -18.26 0.32
C LEU A 71 12.95 -17.08 0.22
N THR A 72 14.06 -17.14 0.95
CA THR A 72 15.09 -16.10 0.87
C THR A 72 15.89 -16.16 -0.42
N ALA A 73 16.16 -17.34 -0.97
CA ALA A 73 16.88 -17.49 -2.23
C ALA A 73 16.11 -16.86 -3.40
N GLU A 74 14.81 -17.14 -3.54
CA GLU A 74 13.97 -16.55 -4.58
C GLU A 74 13.87 -15.02 -4.46
N ALA A 75 13.60 -14.52 -3.25
CA ALA A 75 13.54 -13.08 -2.98
C ALA A 75 14.89 -12.39 -3.30
N CYS A 76 16.02 -13.00 -2.93
CA CYS A 76 17.35 -12.48 -3.24
C CYS A 76 17.64 -12.50 -4.75
N ALA A 77 17.24 -13.54 -5.47
CA ALA A 77 17.40 -13.61 -6.93
C ALA A 77 16.62 -12.48 -7.60
N ARG A 78 15.35 -12.29 -7.22
CA ARG A 78 14.50 -11.20 -7.71
C ARG A 78 15.09 -9.83 -7.37
N ALA A 79 15.58 -9.64 -6.15
CA ALA A 79 16.23 -8.40 -5.71
C ALA A 79 17.45 -8.05 -6.57
N LYS A 80 18.26 -9.04 -6.96
CA LYS A 80 19.41 -8.85 -7.85
C LYS A 80 19.00 -8.53 -9.29
N GLU A 81 17.92 -9.12 -9.81
CA GLU A 81 17.36 -8.70 -11.09
C GLU A 81 16.94 -7.22 -11.07
N ILE A 82 16.23 -6.80 -10.02
CA ILE A 82 15.84 -5.41 -9.80
C ILE A 82 17.06 -4.49 -9.71
N ALA A 83 18.11 -4.92 -9.00
CA ALA A 83 19.37 -4.18 -8.89
C ALA A 83 20.03 -3.95 -10.27
N ASN A 84 19.90 -4.92 -11.17
CA ASN A 84 20.35 -4.84 -12.57
C ASN A 84 19.34 -4.14 -13.50
N GLY A 85 18.23 -3.63 -12.96
CA GLY A 85 17.20 -2.89 -13.70
C GLY A 85 16.24 -3.78 -14.48
N ARG A 86 16.14 -5.07 -14.17
CA ARG A 86 15.20 -6.01 -14.79
C ARG A 86 13.99 -6.20 -13.90
N PHE A 87 12.80 -5.93 -14.44
CA PHE A 87 11.53 -5.97 -13.69
C PHE A 87 10.55 -6.95 -14.34
N HIS A 88 9.91 -7.79 -13.55
CA HIS A 88 8.90 -8.74 -13.99
C HIS A 88 7.55 -8.46 -13.31
N PHE A 89 6.57 -8.03 -14.10
CA PHE A 89 5.19 -7.77 -13.66
C PHE A 89 4.21 -8.32 -14.70
N LEU A 90 3.09 -8.88 -14.26
CA LEU A 90 1.99 -9.32 -15.15
C LEU A 90 2.47 -10.29 -16.26
N ASN A 91 3.36 -11.23 -15.92
CA ASN A 91 4.01 -12.16 -16.85
C ASN A 91 4.85 -11.49 -17.95
N GLN A 92 5.21 -10.21 -17.79
CA GLN A 92 6.03 -9.46 -18.72
C GLN A 92 7.29 -8.95 -18.03
N THR A 93 8.45 -9.32 -18.59
CA THR A 93 9.75 -8.80 -18.16
C THR A 93 10.17 -7.62 -19.03
N VAL A 94 10.65 -6.55 -18.38
CA VAL A 94 11.18 -5.35 -19.05
C VAL A 94 12.52 -5.00 -18.42
N ASP A 95 13.53 -4.78 -19.27
CA ASP A 95 14.86 -4.32 -18.87
C ASP A 95 14.92 -2.79 -18.95
N GLN A 96 15.41 -2.14 -17.90
CA GLN A 96 15.57 -0.70 -17.76
C GLN A 96 14.30 0.11 -18.15
N PRO A 97 13.13 -0.20 -17.56
CA PRO A 97 11.87 0.45 -17.91
C PRO A 97 11.89 1.96 -17.61
N HIS A 98 11.27 2.75 -18.49
CA HIS A 98 10.96 4.16 -18.22
C HIS A 98 9.63 4.28 -17.46
N TRP A 99 9.56 5.18 -16.47
CA TRP A 99 8.35 5.37 -15.64
C TRP A 99 7.09 5.71 -16.44
N HIS A 100 7.24 6.43 -17.55
CA HIS A 100 6.14 6.91 -18.38
C HIS A 100 6.12 6.24 -19.77
N ASP A 101 6.66 5.03 -19.91
CA ASP A 101 6.73 4.33 -21.20
C ASP A 101 5.32 4.11 -21.80
N PRO A 102 4.98 4.76 -22.94
CA PRO A 102 3.66 4.64 -23.55
C PRO A 102 3.39 3.25 -24.14
N ASN A 103 4.42 2.42 -24.37
CA ASN A 103 4.29 1.09 -24.93
C ASN A 103 3.91 0.03 -23.88
N LEU A 104 4.09 0.34 -22.60
CA LEU A 104 3.69 -0.53 -21.50
C LEU A 104 2.22 -0.30 -21.16
N SER A 105 1.53 -1.36 -20.70
CA SER A 105 0.16 -1.19 -20.22
C SER A 105 0.14 -0.30 -18.98
N GLN A 106 -0.97 0.42 -18.75
CA GLN A 106 -1.10 1.24 -17.54
C GLN A 106 -0.95 0.41 -16.27
N LEU A 107 -1.48 -0.82 -16.24
CA LEU A 107 -1.36 -1.71 -15.10
C LEU A 107 0.10 -2.14 -14.85
N TRP A 108 0.89 -2.34 -15.91
CA TRP A 108 2.31 -2.63 -15.77
C TRP A 108 3.06 -1.43 -15.17
N ARG A 109 2.81 -0.21 -15.68
CA ARG A 109 3.39 1.03 -15.12
C ARG A 109 2.96 1.26 -13.68
N TYR A 110 1.72 0.92 -13.33
CA TYR A 110 1.24 0.96 -11.96
C TYR A 110 2.07 0.05 -11.05
N GLN A 111 2.29 -1.21 -11.43
CA GLN A 111 3.16 -2.13 -10.69
C GLN A 111 4.56 -1.58 -10.47
N PHE A 112 5.13 -0.93 -11.49
CA PHE A 112 6.42 -0.25 -11.37
C PHE A 112 6.36 0.92 -10.38
N HIS A 113 5.30 1.73 -10.42
CA HIS A 113 5.10 2.84 -9.50
C HIS A 113 4.75 2.43 -8.07
N TYR A 114 4.31 1.21 -7.80
CA TYR A 114 3.95 0.72 -6.46
C TYR A 114 5.15 0.49 -5.56
N PHE A 115 6.34 0.25 -6.12
CA PHE A 115 7.53 -0.13 -5.35
C PHE A 115 7.34 -1.41 -4.49
N HIS A 116 6.45 -2.34 -4.88
CA HIS A 116 6.33 -3.65 -4.21
C HIS A 116 7.64 -4.44 -4.22
N TYR A 117 8.49 -4.18 -5.21
CA TYR A 117 9.85 -4.72 -5.28
C TYR A 117 10.78 -4.25 -4.16
N VAL A 118 10.35 -3.36 -3.25
CA VAL A 118 11.05 -3.11 -1.98
C VAL A 118 11.07 -4.36 -1.12
N GLN A 119 10.00 -5.16 -1.10
CA GLN A 119 9.92 -6.37 -0.25
C GLN A 119 11.09 -7.35 -0.47
N PRO A 120 11.41 -7.79 -1.71
CA PRO A 120 12.57 -8.63 -1.94
C PRO A 120 13.90 -7.92 -1.62
N LEU A 121 14.01 -6.58 -1.77
CA LEU A 121 15.19 -5.83 -1.33
C LEU A 121 15.38 -5.91 0.19
N LEU A 122 14.29 -5.83 0.98
CA LEU A 122 14.37 -5.96 2.44
C LEU A 122 14.81 -7.38 2.87
N VAL A 123 14.38 -8.40 2.15
CA VAL A 123 14.83 -9.78 2.40
C VAL A 123 16.31 -9.92 2.06
N TRP A 124 16.74 -9.40 0.90
CA TRP A 124 18.14 -9.45 0.48
C TRP A 124 19.05 -8.69 1.45
N ALA A 125 18.60 -7.55 1.99
CA ALA A 125 19.33 -6.75 2.97
C ALA A 125 19.78 -7.55 4.22
N ALA A 126 19.05 -8.60 4.61
CA ALA A 126 19.41 -9.45 5.75
C ALA A 126 20.67 -10.32 5.51
N VAL A 127 21.09 -10.48 4.25
CA VAL A 127 22.23 -11.31 3.81
C VAL A 127 23.16 -10.57 2.84
N ASP A 128 23.08 -9.23 2.80
CA ASP A 128 23.79 -8.37 1.86
C ASP A 128 24.84 -7.51 2.59
N PRO A 129 26.08 -8.00 2.74
CA PRO A 129 27.12 -7.29 3.48
C PRO A 129 27.58 -5.98 2.80
N ASP A 130 27.33 -5.86 1.49
CA ASP A 130 27.75 -4.71 0.67
C ASP A 130 26.67 -3.62 0.58
N HIS A 131 25.53 -3.79 1.27
CA HIS A 131 24.40 -2.85 1.26
C HIS A 131 23.85 -2.51 -0.15
N GLN A 132 24.04 -3.40 -1.12
CA GLN A 132 23.54 -3.25 -2.49
C GLN A 132 22.00 -3.13 -2.56
N ALA A 133 21.27 -3.81 -1.67
CA ALA A 133 19.81 -3.70 -1.55
C ALA A 133 19.39 -2.26 -1.20
N HIS A 134 20.09 -1.66 -0.25
CA HIS A 134 19.89 -0.28 0.18
C HIS A 134 20.23 0.70 -0.95
N HIS A 135 21.40 0.55 -1.59
CA HIS A 135 21.79 1.38 -2.73
C HIS A 135 20.82 1.27 -3.91
N THR A 136 20.28 0.07 -4.17
CA THR A 136 19.27 -0.16 -5.20
C THR A 136 17.98 0.59 -4.91
N PHE A 137 17.48 0.53 -3.67
CA PHE A 137 16.30 1.28 -3.27
C PHE A 137 16.50 2.79 -3.46
N LEU A 138 17.60 3.36 -2.94
CA LEU A 138 17.88 4.78 -3.07
C LEU A 138 17.96 5.22 -4.53
N ARG A 139 18.69 4.46 -5.36
CA ARG A 139 18.80 4.74 -6.80
C ARG A 139 17.43 4.79 -7.47
N LEU A 140 16.57 3.81 -7.23
CA LEU A 140 15.23 3.73 -7.83
C LEU A 140 14.31 4.84 -7.32
N ALA A 141 14.33 5.13 -6.02
CA ALA A 141 13.51 6.18 -5.44
C ALA A 141 13.92 7.57 -5.93
N HIS A 142 15.22 7.88 -5.99
CA HIS A 142 15.72 9.13 -6.56
C HIS A 142 15.40 9.26 -8.05
N ALA A 143 15.57 8.18 -8.83
CA ALA A 143 15.17 8.18 -10.24
C ALA A 143 13.67 8.47 -10.39
N TRP A 144 12.82 7.88 -9.54
CA TRP A 144 11.39 8.18 -9.54
C TRP A 144 11.13 9.66 -9.22
N ILE A 145 11.77 10.23 -8.21
CA ILE A 145 11.59 11.65 -7.82
C ILE A 145 11.94 12.58 -8.98
N ASN A 146 13.07 12.33 -9.64
CA ASN A 146 13.55 13.15 -10.76
C ASN A 146 12.60 13.06 -11.96
N ASP A 147 12.17 11.85 -12.33
CA ASP A 147 11.34 11.62 -13.52
C ASP A 147 9.85 11.90 -13.29
N ASN A 148 9.44 12.12 -12.04
CA ASN A 148 8.06 12.44 -11.65
C ASN A 148 7.96 13.83 -10.99
N ALA A 149 8.85 14.75 -11.36
CA ALA A 149 8.89 16.14 -10.87
C ALA A 149 7.72 17.03 -11.32
N GLN A 150 6.80 16.51 -12.13
CA GLN A 150 5.55 17.17 -12.50
C GLN A 150 4.35 16.39 -11.96
N TYR A 151 3.29 17.08 -11.56
CA TYR A 151 2.02 16.46 -11.13
C TYR A 151 1.25 15.88 -12.33
N ALA A 152 1.79 14.82 -12.92
CA ALA A 152 1.26 14.18 -14.12
C ALA A 152 1.58 12.69 -14.15
N GLY A 153 0.79 11.95 -14.95
CA GLY A 153 1.04 10.54 -15.21
C GLY A 153 0.61 9.60 -14.07
N ASP A 154 1.01 8.35 -14.26
CA ASP A 154 0.58 7.23 -13.43
C ASP A 154 1.20 7.28 -12.03
N GLY A 155 2.40 7.83 -11.86
CA GLY A 155 3.08 7.96 -10.56
C GLY A 155 2.33 8.79 -9.52
N TRP A 156 1.51 9.75 -9.95
CA TRP A 156 0.69 10.62 -9.08
C TRP A 156 -0.78 10.17 -9.00
N HIS A 157 -1.10 8.94 -9.42
CA HIS A 157 -2.40 8.34 -9.13
C HIS A 157 -2.52 8.06 -7.62
N PRO A 158 -3.69 8.25 -6.97
CA PRO A 158 -3.79 8.10 -5.51
C PRO A 158 -3.44 6.67 -5.08
N TYR A 159 -3.97 5.67 -5.79
CA TYR A 159 -3.62 4.26 -5.57
C TYR A 159 -2.11 3.98 -5.65
N THR A 160 -1.40 4.53 -6.65
CA THR A 160 0.06 4.33 -6.76
C THR A 160 0.81 5.05 -5.64
N ILE A 161 0.35 6.25 -5.24
CA ILE A 161 0.92 6.97 -4.10
C ILE A 161 0.75 6.15 -2.83
N SER A 162 -0.41 5.54 -2.62
CA SER A 162 -0.71 4.77 -1.42
C SER A 162 0.27 3.62 -1.23
N LEU A 163 0.39 2.75 -2.23
CA LEU A 163 1.27 1.59 -2.17
C LEU A 163 2.75 2.02 -2.08
N ARG A 164 3.17 2.98 -2.89
CA ARG A 164 4.57 3.46 -2.87
C ARG A 164 4.94 4.06 -1.52
N SER A 165 4.07 4.88 -0.93
CA SER A 165 4.37 5.58 0.32
C SER A 165 4.58 4.58 1.47
N VAL A 166 3.75 3.53 1.55
CA VAL A 166 3.92 2.48 2.55
C VAL A 166 5.21 1.69 2.30
N ASN A 167 5.48 1.28 1.06
CA ASN A 167 6.73 0.57 0.71
C ASN A 167 7.98 1.43 1.00
N TRP A 168 7.93 2.73 0.71
CA TRP A 168 9.03 3.65 1.02
C TRP A 168 9.23 3.82 2.53
N LEU A 169 8.15 3.92 3.32
CA LEU A 169 8.26 3.92 4.79
C LEU A 169 8.92 2.63 5.30
N HIS A 170 8.53 1.47 4.79
CA HIS A 170 9.20 0.21 5.14
C HIS A 170 10.70 0.24 4.86
N ALA A 171 11.10 0.71 3.67
CA ALA A 171 12.51 0.85 3.31
C ALA A 171 13.25 1.84 4.20
N LEU A 172 12.70 3.04 4.39
CA LEU A 172 13.30 4.11 5.20
C LEU A 172 13.55 3.65 6.63
N VAL A 173 12.61 2.93 7.24
CA VAL A 173 12.75 2.49 8.63
C VAL A 173 13.64 1.24 8.75
N HIS A 174 13.67 0.37 7.73
CA HIS A 174 14.57 -0.79 7.73
C HIS A 174 16.03 -0.37 7.51
N PHE A 175 16.29 0.52 6.55
CA PHE A 175 17.63 1.05 6.25
C PHE A 175 18.04 2.22 7.18
N HIS A 176 17.17 2.57 8.14
CA HIS A 176 17.25 3.73 9.03
C HIS A 176 18.56 3.93 9.81
N PRO A 177 19.30 2.88 10.25
CA PRO A 177 20.59 3.11 10.92
C PRO A 177 21.60 3.91 10.07
N HIS A 178 21.35 4.07 8.76
CA HIS A 178 22.24 4.73 7.81
C HIS A 178 21.61 5.94 7.08
N LEU A 179 20.36 6.32 7.38
CA LEU A 179 19.62 7.28 6.56
C LEU A 179 19.33 8.63 7.22
N ILE A 180 19.19 8.70 8.54
CA ILE A 180 18.92 9.99 9.19
C ILE A 180 20.12 10.92 8.94
N ASP A 181 19.83 12.18 8.62
CA ASP A 181 20.79 13.27 8.37
C ASP A 181 21.61 13.20 7.06
N THR A 182 21.26 12.32 6.12
CA THR A 182 21.85 12.35 4.76
C THR A 182 21.05 13.26 3.81
N PRO A 183 21.70 13.97 2.86
CA PRO A 183 21.00 14.73 1.83
C PRO A 183 20.03 13.88 1.00
N GLN A 184 20.40 12.63 0.73
CA GLN A 184 19.58 11.67 -0.01
C GLN A 184 18.27 11.38 0.74
N ALA A 185 18.38 11.00 2.02
CA ALA A 185 17.19 10.74 2.84
C ALA A 185 16.31 11.98 2.99
N SER A 186 16.90 13.18 3.08
CA SER A 186 16.12 14.41 3.15
C SER A 186 15.23 14.63 1.91
N VAL A 187 15.78 14.40 0.71
CA VAL A 187 15.01 14.46 -0.55
C VAL A 187 13.89 13.42 -0.58
N LEU A 188 14.17 12.19 -0.14
CA LEU A 188 13.18 11.12 -0.02
C LEU A 188 12.03 11.49 0.92
N LEU A 189 12.36 12.02 2.10
CA LEU A 189 11.39 12.37 3.13
C LEU A 189 10.55 13.59 2.72
N SER A 190 11.17 14.60 2.11
CA SER A 190 10.42 15.72 1.49
C SER A 190 9.47 15.22 0.40
N SER A 191 9.91 14.30 -0.46
CA SER A 191 9.03 13.70 -1.48
C SER A 191 7.88 12.91 -0.86
N LEU A 192 8.16 12.11 0.17
CA LEU A 192 7.16 11.29 0.85
C LEU A 192 6.12 12.15 1.60
N TYR A 193 6.54 13.23 2.24
CA TYR A 193 5.63 14.19 2.85
C TYR A 193 4.73 14.86 1.80
N GLY A 194 5.31 15.29 0.67
CA GLY A 194 4.55 15.86 -0.44
C GLY A 194 3.56 14.88 -1.07
N GLN A 195 3.93 13.59 -1.15
CA GLN A 195 3.03 12.51 -1.53
C GLN A 195 1.85 12.38 -0.56
N GLY A 196 2.07 12.52 0.75
CA GLY A 196 1.02 12.58 1.77
C GLY A 196 0.06 13.76 1.57
N GLN A 197 0.59 14.97 1.33
CA GLN A 197 -0.22 16.15 1.01
C GLN A 197 -1.10 15.92 -0.23
N MET A 198 -0.57 15.21 -1.24
CA MET A 198 -1.33 14.90 -2.45
C MET A 198 -2.39 13.83 -2.26
N LEU A 199 -2.06 12.76 -1.56
CA LEU A 199 -3.00 11.70 -1.23
C LEU A 199 -4.17 12.25 -0.42
N TYR A 200 -3.89 13.06 0.61
CA TYR A 200 -4.91 13.71 1.44
C TYR A 200 -5.90 14.53 0.61
N THR A 201 -5.42 15.21 -0.43
CA THR A 201 -6.26 16.07 -1.28
C THR A 201 -7.08 15.27 -2.31
N ASP A 202 -6.62 14.09 -2.72
CA ASP A 202 -7.18 13.33 -3.86
C ASP A 202 -7.57 11.87 -3.54
N LEU A 203 -8.12 11.60 -2.36
CA LEU A 203 -8.67 10.29 -1.99
C LEU A 203 -9.73 9.75 -2.98
N GLU A 204 -9.70 8.46 -3.29
CA GLU A 204 -10.58 7.69 -4.22
C GLU A 204 -11.99 7.41 -3.68
N ARG A 205 -12.67 8.49 -3.27
CA ARG A 205 -14.06 8.44 -2.78
C ARG A 205 -15.10 8.10 -3.86
N ASP A 206 -14.72 8.19 -5.12
CA ASP A 206 -15.51 7.79 -6.29
C ASP A 206 -15.43 6.29 -6.57
N VAL A 207 -14.22 5.72 -6.52
CA VAL A 207 -13.99 4.27 -6.72
C VAL A 207 -14.44 3.47 -5.50
N ARG A 208 -14.21 3.99 -4.27
CA ARG A 208 -14.51 3.32 -2.99
C ARG A 208 -13.80 1.96 -2.89
N GLY A 209 -14.36 1.03 -2.10
CA GLY A 209 -13.86 -0.34 -1.99
C GLY A 209 -12.42 -0.41 -1.50
N ASN A 210 -11.70 -1.41 -2.00
CA ASN A 210 -10.27 -1.62 -1.72
C ASN A 210 -9.37 -0.43 -2.08
N HIS A 211 -9.68 0.33 -3.14
CA HIS A 211 -8.90 1.53 -3.53
C HIS A 211 -8.92 2.60 -2.44
N LEU A 212 -10.10 2.93 -1.93
CA LEU A 212 -10.22 3.92 -0.87
C LEU A 212 -9.58 3.40 0.43
N LEU A 213 -9.75 2.12 0.77
CA LEU A 213 -9.10 1.53 1.94
C LEU A 213 -7.58 1.63 1.86
N GLU A 214 -6.98 1.36 0.70
CA GLU A 214 -5.53 1.49 0.51
C GLU A 214 -5.08 2.96 0.62
N ASN A 215 -5.87 3.92 0.10
CA ASN A 215 -5.59 5.34 0.32
C ASN A 215 -5.60 5.71 1.81
N LEU A 216 -6.57 5.21 2.57
CA LEU A 216 -6.69 5.49 4.01
C LEU A 216 -5.57 4.83 4.81
N ARG A 217 -5.20 3.59 4.47
CA ARG A 217 -4.04 2.89 5.04
C ARG A 217 -2.79 3.75 4.90
N ALA A 218 -2.43 4.13 3.67
CA ALA A 218 -1.24 4.94 3.44
C ALA A 218 -1.28 6.30 4.17
N LEU A 219 -2.46 6.94 4.24
CA LEU A 219 -2.63 8.20 4.94
C LEU A 219 -2.43 8.07 6.46
N ILE A 220 -2.94 7.00 7.07
CA ILE A 220 -2.71 6.66 8.49
C ILE A 220 -1.22 6.41 8.74
N TRP A 221 -0.57 5.65 7.85
CA TRP A 221 0.85 5.35 7.96
C TRP A 221 1.71 6.62 7.95
N LEU A 222 1.46 7.51 7.00
CA LEU A 222 2.14 8.80 6.90
C LEU A 222 1.81 9.72 8.09
N GLY A 223 0.57 9.71 8.56
CA GLY A 223 0.13 10.49 9.72
C GLY A 223 0.78 10.07 11.04
N ILE A 224 1.23 8.81 11.14
CA ILE A 224 2.03 8.31 12.27
C ILE A 224 3.52 8.57 12.05
N ALA A 225 4.01 8.43 10.81
CA ALA A 225 5.43 8.60 10.50
C ALA A 225 5.93 10.03 10.69
N PHE A 226 5.12 11.02 10.31
CA PHE A 226 5.48 12.43 10.41
C PHE A 226 4.78 13.13 11.59
N ALA A 227 5.44 14.13 12.17
CA ALA A 227 4.91 15.01 13.19
C ALA A 227 4.40 16.33 12.57
N GLY A 228 3.49 17.00 13.29
CA GLY A 228 2.94 18.29 12.91
C GLY A 228 1.44 18.27 12.64
N ALA A 229 0.90 19.44 12.30
CA ALA A 229 -0.54 19.63 12.14
C ALA A 229 -1.12 18.85 10.95
N GLU A 230 -0.46 18.85 9.78
CA GLU A 230 -0.96 18.11 8.62
C GLU A 230 -0.94 16.59 8.85
N PRO A 231 0.17 15.96 9.31
CA PRO A 231 0.17 14.53 9.62
C PRO A 231 -0.86 14.13 10.67
N THR A 232 -1.06 14.96 11.70
CA THR A 232 -2.12 14.73 12.70
C THR A 232 -3.51 14.71 12.05
N GLN A 233 -3.75 15.62 11.11
CA GLN A 233 -5.00 15.69 10.36
C GLN A 233 -5.16 14.50 9.40
N TRP A 234 -4.08 14.03 8.78
CA TRP A 234 -4.04 12.83 7.96
C TRP A 234 -4.44 11.59 8.76
N LEU A 235 -3.85 11.40 9.94
CA LEU A 235 -4.16 10.30 10.84
C LEU A 235 -5.62 10.32 11.27
N THR A 236 -6.09 11.48 11.77
CA THR A 236 -7.46 11.64 12.29
C THR A 236 -8.49 11.40 11.19
N THR A 237 -8.31 12.04 10.03
CA THR A 237 -9.21 11.87 8.88
C THR A 237 -9.17 10.45 8.33
N GLY A 238 -7.97 9.85 8.31
CA GLY A 238 -7.77 8.47 7.88
C GLY A 238 -8.57 7.49 8.73
N LEU A 239 -8.46 7.59 10.06
CA LEU A 239 -9.21 6.74 11.00
C LEU A 239 -10.72 6.97 10.95
N ASP A 240 -11.17 8.23 10.87
CA ASP A 240 -12.60 8.56 10.78
C ASP A 240 -13.25 8.00 9.51
N LEU A 241 -12.57 8.10 8.37
CA LEU A 241 -13.06 7.55 7.11
C LEU A 241 -12.96 6.03 7.10
N LEU A 242 -11.90 5.46 7.66
CA LEU A 242 -11.73 4.01 7.76
C LEU A 242 -12.82 3.41 8.61
N GLN A 243 -13.23 4.05 9.71
CA GLN A 243 -14.37 3.62 10.51
C GLN A 243 -15.65 3.57 9.66
N ARG A 244 -15.95 4.62 8.90
CA ARG A 244 -17.15 4.68 8.04
C ARG A 244 -17.14 3.60 6.97
N GLU A 245 -16.00 3.40 6.31
CA GLU A 245 -15.86 2.36 5.29
C GLU A 245 -15.88 0.95 5.92
N THR A 246 -15.41 0.78 7.16
CA THR A 246 -15.54 -0.49 7.89
C THR A 246 -17.01 -0.86 8.10
N HIS A 247 -17.83 0.10 8.52
CA HIS A 247 -19.27 -0.14 8.72
C HIS A 247 -20.03 -0.46 7.43
N GLU A 248 -19.55 0.03 6.29
CA GLU A 248 -20.14 -0.27 4.97
C GLU A 248 -19.64 -1.62 4.44
N GLN A 249 -18.33 -1.86 4.53
CA GLN A 249 -17.65 -2.90 3.76
C GLN A 249 -17.48 -4.21 4.52
N ILE A 250 -17.55 -4.20 5.86
CA ILE A 250 -17.48 -5.41 6.68
C ILE A 250 -18.89 -5.79 7.11
N LEU A 251 -19.36 -6.94 6.60
CA LEU A 251 -20.71 -7.44 6.84
C LEU A 251 -20.84 -8.03 8.25
N ALA A 252 -22.10 -8.25 8.68
CA ALA A 252 -22.41 -8.74 10.02
C ALA A 252 -21.82 -10.14 10.33
N ASP A 253 -21.51 -10.94 9.31
CA ASP A 253 -20.86 -12.24 9.44
C ASP A 253 -19.32 -12.15 9.45
N GLY A 254 -18.76 -10.94 9.27
CA GLY A 254 -17.33 -10.66 9.18
C GLY A 254 -16.77 -10.70 7.76
N GLY A 255 -17.55 -11.07 6.75
CA GLY A 255 -17.09 -11.10 5.37
C GLY A 255 -17.01 -9.70 4.75
N HIS A 256 -16.07 -9.50 3.82
CA HIS A 256 -16.03 -8.27 3.02
C HIS A 256 -17.16 -8.22 1.97
N PHE A 257 -17.76 -7.04 1.77
CA PHE A 257 -18.94 -6.83 0.93
C PHE A 257 -18.74 -7.20 -0.55
N GLU A 258 -17.51 -7.21 -1.06
CA GLU A 258 -17.24 -7.65 -2.43
C GLU A 258 -17.43 -9.15 -2.61
N ARG A 259 -17.50 -9.94 -1.52
CA ARG A 259 -17.69 -11.40 -1.54
C ARG A 259 -16.68 -12.10 -2.46
N THR A 260 -15.46 -11.59 -2.46
CA THR A 260 -14.29 -12.16 -3.15
C THR A 260 -13.31 -12.60 -2.06
N PRO A 261 -13.10 -13.91 -1.84
CA PRO A 261 -12.24 -14.39 -0.76
C PRO A 261 -10.82 -13.81 -0.81
N GLY A 262 -10.26 -13.60 -2.01
CA GLY A 262 -8.96 -12.94 -2.16
C GLY A 262 -8.94 -11.50 -1.62
N TYR A 263 -9.97 -10.70 -1.90
CA TYR A 263 -10.06 -9.33 -1.38
C TYR A 263 -10.32 -9.30 0.12
N HIS A 264 -11.07 -10.27 0.66
CA HIS A 264 -11.19 -10.41 2.12
C HIS A 264 -9.82 -10.54 2.79
N LEU A 265 -8.93 -11.39 2.25
CA LEU A 265 -7.59 -11.58 2.78
C LEU A 265 -6.71 -10.33 2.66
N VAL A 266 -6.76 -9.65 1.51
CA VAL A 266 -6.03 -8.38 1.30
C VAL A 266 -6.46 -7.33 2.32
N ILE A 267 -7.77 -7.15 2.52
CA ILE A 267 -8.29 -6.14 3.43
C ILE A 267 -8.03 -6.53 4.89
N LEU A 268 -8.16 -7.82 5.24
CA LEU A 268 -7.80 -8.31 6.57
C LEU A 268 -6.33 -8.05 6.89
N LYS A 269 -5.43 -8.32 5.95
CA LYS A 269 -4.00 -7.99 6.07
C LYS A 269 -3.81 -6.50 6.35
N ASP A 270 -4.44 -5.64 5.57
CA ASP A 270 -4.30 -4.19 5.69
C ASP A 270 -4.85 -3.67 7.04
N TYR A 271 -5.96 -4.21 7.52
CA TYR A 271 -6.53 -3.88 8.83
C TYR A 271 -5.59 -4.33 9.98
N LEU A 272 -5.03 -5.54 9.88
CA LEU A 272 -4.05 -6.05 10.87
C LEU A 272 -2.82 -5.15 10.91
N GLU A 273 -2.30 -4.77 9.74
CA GLU A 273 -1.15 -3.87 9.64
C GLU A 273 -1.44 -2.49 10.23
N ILE A 274 -2.61 -1.90 9.97
CA ILE A 274 -3.02 -0.63 10.57
C ILE A 274 -3.08 -0.75 12.10
N ALA A 275 -3.74 -1.79 12.62
CA ALA A 275 -3.90 -2.00 14.06
C ALA A 275 -2.54 -2.20 14.76
N LEU A 276 -1.66 -3.02 14.17
CA LEU A 276 -0.30 -3.20 14.65
C LEU A 276 0.50 -1.90 14.57
N TRP A 277 0.36 -1.12 13.50
CA TRP A 277 1.10 0.12 13.29
C TRP A 277 0.72 1.17 14.32
N LEU A 278 -0.58 1.32 14.61
CA LEU A 278 -1.09 2.15 15.70
C LEU A 278 -0.50 1.70 17.04
N ARG A 279 -0.68 0.43 17.40
CA ARG A 279 -0.25 -0.13 18.69
C ARG A 279 1.25 0.05 18.94
N ARG A 280 2.08 -0.27 17.94
CA ARG A 280 3.54 -0.22 18.06
C ARG A 280 4.10 1.19 18.17
N ASN A 281 3.36 2.18 17.67
CA ASN A 281 3.75 3.59 17.72
C ASN A 281 3.00 4.36 18.82
N GLY A 282 2.46 3.66 19.82
CA GLY A 282 1.82 4.27 20.99
C GLY A 282 0.50 4.97 20.70
N VAL A 283 -0.09 4.76 19.52
CA VAL A 283 -1.42 5.27 19.19
C VAL A 283 -2.45 4.24 19.63
N LYS A 284 -3.46 4.69 20.37
CA LYS A 284 -4.55 3.81 20.83
C LYS A 284 -5.30 3.24 19.62
N VAL A 285 -5.38 1.91 19.54
CA VAL A 285 -6.20 1.23 18.54
C VAL A 285 -7.68 1.50 18.85
N PRO A 286 -8.47 2.00 17.87
CA PRO A 286 -9.90 2.21 18.09
C PRO A 286 -10.65 0.89 18.32
N PRO A 287 -11.60 0.82 19.28
CA PRO A 287 -12.34 -0.41 19.56
C PRO A 287 -13.10 -0.99 18.36
N TRP A 288 -13.56 -0.14 17.44
CA TRP A 288 -14.24 -0.58 16.22
C TRP A 288 -13.30 -1.36 15.28
N LEU A 289 -12.00 -1.06 15.30
CA LEU A 289 -11.01 -1.73 14.46
C LEU A 289 -10.73 -3.13 15.02
N ASP A 290 -10.55 -3.24 16.33
CA ASP A 290 -10.41 -4.54 17.00
C ASP A 290 -11.65 -5.41 16.79
N ALA A 291 -12.86 -4.86 16.94
CA ALA A 291 -14.10 -5.58 16.70
C ALA A 291 -14.24 -6.07 15.24
N ALA A 292 -13.87 -5.24 14.27
CA ALA A 292 -13.87 -5.63 12.86
C ALA A 292 -12.87 -6.76 12.58
N LEU A 293 -11.65 -6.66 13.12
CA LEU A 293 -10.62 -7.68 12.99
C LEU A 293 -11.05 -9.03 13.58
N GLU A 294 -11.63 -9.06 14.78
CA GLU A 294 -12.16 -10.29 15.38
C GLU A 294 -13.23 -10.94 14.51
N CYS A 295 -14.15 -10.14 13.94
CA CYS A 295 -15.19 -10.62 13.04
C CYS A 295 -14.60 -11.19 11.75
N MET A 296 -13.67 -10.47 11.11
CA MET A 296 -13.04 -10.88 9.86
C MET A 296 -12.15 -12.13 10.02
N LEU A 297 -11.43 -12.25 11.14
CA LEU A 297 -10.65 -13.45 11.49
C LEU A 297 -11.58 -14.64 11.73
N SER A 298 -12.68 -14.43 12.49
CA SER A 298 -13.69 -15.47 12.72
C SER A 298 -14.36 -15.93 11.41
N TYR A 299 -14.62 -15.01 10.48
CA TYR A 299 -15.12 -15.33 9.15
C TYR A 299 -14.10 -16.18 8.37
N LEU A 300 -12.82 -15.79 8.40
CA LEU A 300 -11.76 -16.55 7.72
C LEU A 300 -11.67 -17.98 8.23
N VAL A 301 -11.66 -18.19 9.56
CA VAL A 301 -11.63 -19.54 10.16
C VAL A 301 -12.80 -20.40 9.67
N LYS A 302 -14.01 -19.82 9.58
CA LYS A 302 -15.23 -20.55 9.15
C LYS A 302 -15.27 -20.85 7.65
N THR A 303 -14.52 -20.12 6.84
CA THR A 303 -14.55 -20.22 5.37
C THR A 303 -13.30 -20.87 4.79
N LEU A 304 -12.29 -21.14 5.62
CA LEU A 304 -11.10 -21.86 5.24
C LEU A 304 -11.43 -23.33 4.95
N PHE A 305 -10.89 -23.84 3.84
CA PHE A 305 -10.94 -25.26 3.55
C PHE A 305 -9.94 -26.05 4.38
N ALA A 306 -10.14 -27.37 4.45
CA ALA A 306 -9.27 -28.28 5.19
C ALA A 306 -7.82 -28.32 4.66
N ASP A 307 -7.60 -27.92 3.40
CA ASP A 307 -6.28 -27.78 2.80
C ASP A 307 -5.61 -26.43 3.10
N GLY A 308 -6.27 -25.57 3.90
CA GLY A 308 -5.75 -24.26 4.29
C GLY A 308 -5.93 -23.15 3.28
N ASN A 309 -6.67 -23.41 2.20
CA ASN A 309 -6.97 -22.41 1.18
C ASN A 309 -8.38 -21.83 1.33
N VAL A 310 -8.61 -20.71 0.64
CA VAL A 310 -9.95 -20.14 0.46
C VAL A 310 -10.54 -20.55 -0.89
N ALA A 311 -11.86 -20.45 -1.02
CA ALA A 311 -12.54 -20.69 -2.30
C ALA A 311 -12.08 -19.71 -3.39
N LEU A 312 -11.94 -20.20 -4.63
CA LEU A 312 -11.55 -19.38 -5.79
C LEU A 312 -12.77 -18.74 -6.47
N PHE A 313 -13.61 -18.06 -5.69
CA PHE A 313 -14.73 -17.32 -6.22
C PHE A 313 -14.31 -15.93 -6.72
N LYS A 314 -14.93 -15.50 -7.82
CA LYS A 314 -14.68 -14.19 -8.47
C LYS A 314 -13.19 -13.99 -8.77
N ASP A 315 -12.67 -12.80 -8.56
CA ASP A 315 -11.28 -12.40 -8.84
C ASP A 315 -10.33 -12.86 -7.71
N THR A 316 -10.37 -14.15 -7.37
CA THR A 316 -9.45 -14.76 -6.40
C THR A 316 -8.42 -15.62 -7.14
N ALA A 317 -7.15 -15.23 -7.06
CA ALA A 317 -6.01 -15.98 -7.60
C ALA A 317 -5.03 -16.33 -6.48
N ARG A 318 -4.66 -17.62 -6.35
CA ARG A 318 -3.87 -18.13 -5.20
C ARG A 318 -2.50 -17.46 -5.05
N ASP A 319 -1.87 -17.11 -6.15
CA ASP A 319 -0.55 -16.49 -6.24
C ASP A 319 -0.55 -14.98 -5.98
N GLN A 320 -1.74 -14.36 -5.82
CA GLN A 320 -1.89 -12.91 -5.66
C GLN A 320 -2.64 -12.51 -4.38
N ILE A 321 -2.78 -13.43 -3.43
CA ILE A 321 -3.49 -13.20 -2.16
C ILE A 321 -2.57 -13.45 -0.96
N PRO A 322 -2.78 -12.75 0.16
CA PRO A 322 -2.07 -13.07 1.41
C PRO A 322 -2.34 -14.52 1.83
N ASN A 323 -1.34 -15.15 2.46
CA ASN A 323 -1.51 -16.48 3.02
C ASN A 323 -2.50 -16.46 4.21
N PRO A 324 -3.59 -17.25 4.19
CA PRO A 324 -4.57 -17.27 5.26
C PRO A 324 -4.00 -17.60 6.65
N TYR A 325 -3.07 -18.57 6.73
CA TYR A 325 -2.45 -18.97 7.99
C TYR A 325 -1.56 -17.90 8.59
N ASP A 326 -0.84 -17.15 7.75
CA ASP A 326 -0.03 -16.03 8.23
C ASP A 326 -0.94 -14.97 8.89
N LEU A 327 -2.09 -14.66 8.26
CA LEU A 327 -3.06 -13.71 8.83
C LEU A 327 -3.68 -14.21 10.13
N LEU A 328 -4.05 -15.49 10.20
CA LEU A 328 -4.57 -16.11 11.42
C LEU A 328 -3.51 -16.09 12.54
N THR A 329 -2.27 -16.45 12.23
CA THR A 329 -1.15 -16.41 13.17
C THR A 329 -0.91 -15.01 13.72
N ILE A 330 -0.90 -14.00 12.83
CA ILE A 330 -0.77 -12.59 13.23
C ILE A 330 -1.96 -12.19 14.11
N GLY A 331 -3.19 -12.58 13.74
CA GLY A 331 -4.39 -12.35 14.54
C GLY A 331 -4.32 -12.98 15.94
N ALA A 332 -3.85 -14.23 16.03
CA ALA A 332 -3.65 -14.95 17.29
C ALA A 332 -2.68 -14.21 18.21
N GLN A 333 -1.56 -13.73 17.65
CA GLN A 333 -0.57 -12.96 18.39
C GLN A 333 -1.11 -11.58 18.79
N TYR A 334 -1.88 -10.93 17.92
CA TYR A 334 -2.42 -9.61 18.15
C TYR A 334 -3.48 -9.60 19.28
N PHE A 335 -4.37 -10.59 19.32
CA PHE A 335 -5.43 -10.71 20.33
C PHE A 335 -5.03 -11.57 21.55
N VAL A 336 -3.89 -12.26 21.50
CA VAL A 336 -3.51 -13.29 22.49
C VAL A 336 -4.59 -14.38 22.58
N GLU A 337 -5.15 -14.76 21.43
CA GLU A 337 -6.32 -15.65 21.34
C GLU A 337 -5.94 -16.96 20.64
N PRO A 338 -5.97 -18.11 21.34
CA PRO A 338 -5.60 -19.40 20.77
C PRO A 338 -6.48 -19.87 19.61
N ARG A 339 -7.73 -19.39 19.48
CA ARG A 339 -8.66 -19.79 18.40
C ARG A 339 -8.16 -19.48 16.99
N TYR A 340 -7.17 -18.60 16.83
CA TYR A 340 -6.57 -18.25 15.54
C TYR A 340 -5.20 -18.92 15.30
N LYS A 341 -4.75 -19.81 16.20
CA LYS A 341 -3.46 -20.52 16.07
C LYS A 341 -3.54 -21.73 15.15
#